data_AF-A0A0H4QZX0-F1
#
_entry.id   AF-A0A0H4QZX0-F1
#
_cell.length_a   1.000
_cell.length_b   1.000
_cell.length_c   1.000
_cell.angle_alpha   90.00
_cell.angle_beta   90.00
_cell.angle_gamma   90.00
#
_symmetry.space_group_name_H-M   'P 1'
#
loop_
_entity.id
_entity.type
_entity.pdbx_description
1 polymer ?
#
loop_
_entity_poly.entity_id
_entity_poly.type
_entity_poly.pdbx_seq_one_letter_code
_entity_poly.pdbx_strand_id
1 'polypeptide(L)' 'MLFFGNHGDYEVTCKFLDKKGQRIAKKRICHNVSKKEARDGMMNYITNQFSESIDIAHPIKVVAKPTTSR' A
#
# COMPACT_ATOMS: atom_id res chain seq x y z
N MET A 1 -22.51 5.18 12.49
CA MET A 1 -21.41 6.16 12.68
C MET A 1 -20.64 6.26 11.38
N LEU A 2 -20.80 7.38 10.69
CA LEU A 2 -20.10 7.69 9.43
C LEU A 2 -18.67 8.08 9.80
N PHE A 3 -17.72 7.17 9.58
CA PHE A 3 -16.30 7.49 9.68
C PHE A 3 -15.97 8.42 8.51
N PHE A 4 -16.08 9.73 8.75
CA PHE A 4 -15.44 10.73 7.90
C PHE A 4 -13.98 10.32 7.77
N GLY A 5 -13.61 9.85 6.59
CA GLY A 5 -12.22 9.62 6.27
C GLY A 5 -11.54 10.96 6.41
N ASN A 6 -10.70 11.14 7.42
CA ASN A 6 -9.75 12.25 7.39
C ASN A 6 -8.84 11.99 6.20
N HIS A 7 -9.10 12.71 5.11
CA HIS A 7 -8.17 12.82 4.00
C HIS A 7 -6.91 13.50 4.54
N GLY A 8 -5.76 12.96 4.19
CA GLY A 8 -4.49 13.44 4.70
C GLY A 8 -3.35 12.76 3.98
N ASP A 9 -2.15 13.08 4.45
CA ASP A 9 -0.96 12.42 3.95
C ASP A 9 -0.80 11.08 4.67
N TYR A 10 -0.73 10.01 3.90
CA TYR A 10 -0.52 8.66 4.40
C TYR A 10 0.74 8.08 3.79
N GLU A 11 1.66 7.66 4.64
CA GLU A 11 2.76 6.79 4.29
C GLU A 11 2.26 5.34 4.18
N VAL A 12 2.35 4.78 2.99
CA VAL A 12 1.94 3.41 2.70
C VAL A 12 3.17 2.56 2.43
N THR A 13 3.35 1.53 3.24
CA THR A 13 4.37 0.50 3.05
C THR A 13 3.70 -0.80 2.63
N CYS A 14 4.12 -1.34 1.50
CA CYS A 14 3.72 -2.66 1.03
C CYS A 14 4.89 -3.63 1.16
N LYS A 15 4.61 -4.83 1.67
CA LYS A 15 5.54 -5.95 1.70
C LYS A 15 4.89 -7.14 0.99
N PHE A 16 5.52 -7.64 -0.04
CA PHE A 16 5.04 -8.78 -0.82
C PHE A 16 6.18 -9.72 -1.18
N LEU A 17 5.82 -10.94 -1.59
CA LEU A 17 6.75 -11.94 -2.09
C LEU A 17 6.73 -11.90 -3.62
N ASP A 18 7.89 -11.96 -4.24
CA ASP A 18 8.04 -12.22 -5.67
C ASP A 18 7.99 -13.74 -5.93
N LYS A 19 7.59 -14.16 -7.13
CA LYS A 19 7.62 -15.55 -7.61
C LYS A 19 9.01 -16.19 -7.48
N LYS A 20 10.08 -15.38 -7.44
CA LYS A 20 11.45 -15.82 -7.16
C LYS A 20 11.74 -16.08 -5.67
N GLY A 21 10.74 -15.98 -4.80
CA GLY A 21 10.88 -16.12 -3.34
C GLY A 21 11.51 -14.90 -2.65
N GLN A 22 11.66 -13.77 -3.35
CA GLN A 22 12.28 -12.57 -2.80
C GLN A 22 11.24 -11.69 -2.09
N ARG A 23 11.57 -11.24 -0.87
CA ARG A 23 10.70 -10.33 -0.12
C ARG A 23 10.98 -8.89 -0.54
N ILE A 24 10.02 -8.29 -1.22
CA ILE A 24 10.12 -6.90 -1.68
C ILE A 24 9.33 -6.01 -0.72
N ALA A 25 9.96 -4.92 -0.28
CA ALA A 25 9.32 -3.86 0.49
C ALA A 25 9.31 -2.57 -0.33
N LYS A 26 8.13 -2.00 -0.54
CA LYS A 26 7.96 -0.70 -1.22
C LYS A 26 7.25 0.27 -0.30
N LYS A 27 7.72 1.51 -0.31
CA LYS A 27 7.17 2.61 0.48
C LYS A 27 6.78 3.74 -0.46
N ARG A 28 5.60 4.32 -0.24
CA ARG A 28 5.07 5.46 -0.98
C ARG A 28 4.36 6.40 -0.03
N ILE A 29 4.38 7.69 -0.32
CA ILE A 29 3.57 8.69 0.37
C ILE A 29 2.40 9.02 -0.57
N CYS A 30 1.19 8.87 -0.07
CA CYS A 30 -0.04 9.25 -0.75
C CYS A 30 -0.56 10.52 -0.10
N HIS A 31 -0.84 11.56 -0.91
CA HIS A 31 -1.24 12.87 -0.43
C HIS A 31 -2.75 13.09 -0.56
N ASN A 32 -3.36 13.74 0.42
CA ASN A 32 -4.79 14.10 0.43
C ASN A 32 -5.76 12.93 0.13
N VAL A 33 -5.42 11.73 0.59
CA VAL A 33 -6.24 10.52 0.40
C VAL A 33 -6.78 10.04 1.73
N SER A 34 -7.86 9.28 1.72
CA SER A 34 -8.26 8.51 2.89
C SER A 34 -7.31 7.32 3.12
N LYS A 35 -7.25 6.81 4.36
CA LYS A 35 -6.47 5.61 4.68
C LYS A 35 -6.83 4.40 3.81
N LYS A 36 -8.10 4.29 3.40
CA LYS A 36 -8.58 3.21 2.53
C LYS A 36 -8.04 3.39 1.12
N GLU A 37 -8.20 4.58 0.54
CA GLU A 37 -7.66 4.91 -0.79
C GLU A 37 -6.14 4.76 -0.86
N ALA A 38 -5.43 5.14 0.21
CA ALA A 38 -3.98 4.95 0.29
C ALA A 38 -3.59 3.46 0.19
N ARG A 39 -4.35 2.57 0.85
CA ARG A 39 -4.13 1.12 0.79
C ARG A 39 -4.52 0.56 -0.57
N ASP A 40 -5.71 0.88 -1.07
CA ASP A 40 -6.22 0.39 -2.36
C ASP A 40 -5.33 0.87 -3.51
N GLY A 41 -4.89 2.14 -3.49
CA GLY A 41 -3.96 2.69 -4.46
C GLY A 41 -2.60 2.02 -4.44
N MET A 42 -2.06 1.69 -3.26
CA MET A 42 -0.80 0.93 -3.15
C MET A 42 -0.97 -0.51 -3.62
N MET A 43 -2.08 -1.16 -3.28
CA MET A 43 -2.39 -2.52 -3.75
C MET A 43 -2.48 -2.55 -5.27
N ASN A 44 -3.25 -1.63 -5.87
CA ASN A 44 -3.40 -1.52 -7.31
C ASN A 44 -2.07 -1.20 -8.01
N TYR A 45 -1.25 -0.32 -7.44
CA TYR A 45 0.09 -0.03 -7.96
C TYR A 45 0.97 -1.29 -7.99
N ILE A 46 0.99 -2.06 -6.90
CA ILE A 46 1.81 -3.26 -6.80
C ILE A 46 1.29 -4.35 -7.75
N THR A 47 -0.02 -4.57 -7.81
CA THR A 47 -0.61 -5.54 -8.73
C THR A 47 -0.37 -5.18 -10.19
N ASN A 48 -0.42 -3.91 -10.58
CA ASN A 48 -0.12 -3.52 -11.96
C ASN A 48 1.38 -3.60 -12.26
N GLN A 49 2.21 -2.93 -11.46
CA GLN A 49 3.66 -2.80 -11.70
C GLN A 49 4.41 -4.13 -11.56
N PHE A 50 3.95 -5.01 -10.66
CA PHE A 50 4.57 -6.29 -10.38
C PHE A 50 3.66 -7.46 -10.76
N SER A 51 2.62 -7.26 -11.59
CA SER A 51 1.70 -8.32 -12.05
C SER A 51 2.43 -9.59 -12.51
N GLU A 52 3.52 -9.41 -13.23
CA GLU A 52 4.30 -10.51 -13.81
C GLU A 52 5.17 -11.26 -12.77
N SER A 53 5.64 -10.56 -11.74
CA SER A 53 6.60 -11.09 -10.77
C SER A 53 6.01 -11.31 -9.37
N ILE A 54 4.85 -10.78 -9.05
CA ILE A 54 4.24 -10.91 -7.73
C ILE A 54 3.69 -12.31 -7.52
N ASP A 55 3.94 -12.85 -6.34
CA ASP A 55 3.36 -14.11 -5.92
C ASP A 55 1.98 -13.84 -5.28
N ILE A 56 0.93 -14.10 -6.05
CA ILE A 56 -0.47 -13.91 -5.67
C ILE A 56 -0.93 -14.98 -4.68
N ALA A 57 -0.22 -16.11 -4.58
CA ALA A 57 -0.53 -17.16 -3.60
C ALA A 57 -0.14 -16.74 -2.17
N HIS A 58 0.74 -15.74 -2.03
CA HIS A 58 1.19 -15.22 -0.75
C HIS A 58 0.46 -13.93 -0.35
N PRO A 59 0.14 -13.73 0.94
CA PRO A 59 -0.57 -12.55 1.39
C PRO A 59 0.28 -11.28 1.24
N ILE A 60 -0.24 -10.31 0.49
CA ILE A 60 0.34 -8.98 0.34
C ILE A 60 0.00 -8.15 1.59
N LYS A 61 1.01 -7.70 2.33
CA LYS A 61 0.82 -6.88 3.53
C LYS A 61 0.97 -5.40 3.18
N VAL A 62 -0.15 -4.67 3.15
CA VAL A 62 -0.19 -3.21 2.95
C VAL A 62 -0.49 -2.51 4.27
N VAL A 63 0.41 -1.65 4.70
CA VAL A 63 0.29 -0.86 5.93
C VAL A 63 0.29 0.62 5.58
N ALA A 64 -0.82 1.29 5.81
CA ALA A 64 -0.92 2.75 5.71
C ALA A 64 -0.86 3.37 7.11
N LYS A 65 0.07 4.31 7.30
CA LYS A 65 0.25 5.13 8.49
C LYS A 65 0.08 6.59 8.11
N PRO A 66 -0.59 7.43 8.92
CA PRO A 66 -0.61 8.87 8.66
C PRO A 66 0.83 9.41 8.71
N THR A 67 1.20 10.20 7.72
CA THR A 67 2.39 11.07 7.77
C THR A 67 2.04 12.17 8.75
N THR A 68 2.48 12.03 10.00
CA THR A 68 2.54 13.17 10.90
C THR A 68 3.63 14.09 10.37
N SER A 69 3.27 15.02 9.50
CA SER A 69 4.04 16.24 9.34
C SER A 69 3.92 16.97 10.67
N ARG A 70 4.96 16.89 11.49
CA ARG A 70 5.07 17.57 12.78
C ARG A 70 6.06 18.70 12.64
#